data_AF-A0A934AF04-F1
#
_entry.id   AF-A0A934AF04-F1
#
_cell.length_a   1.000
_cell.length_b   1.000
_cell.length_c   1.000
_cell.angle_alpha   90.00
_cell.angle_beta   90.00
_cell.angle_gamma   90.00
#
_symmetry.space_group_name_H-M   'P 1'
#
loop_
_entity.id
_entity.type
_entity.pdbx_description
1 polymer ?
#
loop_
_entity_poly.entity_id
_entity_poly.type
_entity_poly.pdbx_seq_one_letter_code
_entity_poly.pdbx_strand_id
1 'polypeptide(L)'
;MSPNRVVKVDIMEVDSLSGPESATGVLDVYLSDGREFSLVAATPAWFEDKMAKLGLDFYYGHSILFLSSLKPDIAKKAAKELAKDDALLCQYDTPRTTLPRVLEEFKQRH
;
A
#
# COMPACT_ATOMS: atom_id res chain seq x y z
N MET A 1 -23.23 -8.81 8.24
CA MET A 1 -21.86 -9.08 8.70
C MET A 1 -21.24 -7.75 9.08
N SER A 2 -20.62 -7.65 10.26
CA SER A 2 -19.85 -6.44 10.60
C SER A 2 -18.69 -6.30 9.63
N PRO A 3 -18.35 -5.10 9.14
CA PRO A 3 -17.19 -4.92 8.26
C PRO A 3 -15.94 -5.37 9.01
N ASN A 4 -15.12 -6.19 8.36
CA ASN A 4 -13.89 -6.69 8.95
C ASN A 4 -12.95 -5.52 9.23
N ARG A 5 -12.40 -5.50 10.45
CA ARG A 5 -11.56 -4.38 10.90
C ARG A 5 -10.11 -4.74 10.66
N VAL A 6 -9.36 -3.81 10.07
CA VAL A 6 -7.89 -3.87 10.06
C VAL A 6 -7.38 -3.79 11.50
N VAL A 7 -6.75 -4.86 11.96
CA VAL A 7 -6.19 -4.96 13.33
C VAL A 7 -4.71 -4.61 13.36
N LYS A 8 -3.98 -4.89 12.28
CA LYS A 8 -2.54 -4.65 12.17
C LYS A 8 -2.17 -4.34 10.72
N VAL A 9 -1.16 -3.48 10.56
CA VAL A 9 -0.48 -3.25 9.28
C VAL A 9 1.01 -3.27 9.56
N ASP A 10 1.74 -4.15 8.88
CA ASP A 10 3.20 -4.20 8.92
C ASP A 10 3.78 -3.71 7.58
N ILE A 11 4.97 -3.10 7.65
CA ILE A 11 5.73 -2.68 6.47
C ILE A 11 6.96 -3.59 6.41
N MET A 12 6.99 -4.55 5.48
CA MET A 12 7.91 -5.70 5.52
C MET A 12 9.16 -5.54 4.66
N GLU A 13 9.03 -4.87 3.52
CA GLU A 13 10.15 -4.61 2.61
C GLU A 13 10.12 -3.12 2.29
N VAL A 14 11.22 -2.41 2.56
CA VAL A 14 11.33 -0.99 2.24
C VAL A 14 12.62 -0.79 1.48
N ASP A 15 12.49 -0.38 0.23
CA ASP A 15 13.60 0.13 -0.56
C ASP A 15 13.44 1.65 -0.64
N SER A 16 14.22 2.35 0.19
CA SER A 16 14.18 3.81 0.31
C SER A 16 15.33 4.43 -0.48
N LEU A 17 14.99 5.04 -1.60
CA LEU A 17 15.97 5.78 -2.41
C LEU A 17 16.39 7.08 -1.71
N SER A 18 15.48 7.71 -0.95
CA SER A 18 15.77 8.99 -0.27
C SER A 18 14.97 9.24 1.02
N GLY A 19 14.24 8.24 1.54
CA GLY A 19 13.40 8.36 2.74
C GLY A 19 11.97 7.86 2.50
N PRO A 20 11.06 7.96 3.48
CA PRO A 20 9.69 7.42 3.35
C PRO A 20 8.83 8.14 2.29
N GLU A 21 9.19 9.37 1.90
CA GLU A 21 8.56 10.13 0.80
C GLU A 21 9.04 9.65 -0.59
N SER A 22 10.09 8.81 -0.66
CA SER A 22 10.65 8.24 -1.88
C SER A 22 11.09 6.79 -1.65
N ALA A 23 10.10 5.91 -1.51
CA ALA A 23 10.25 4.51 -1.15
C ALA A 23 9.25 3.60 -1.86
N THR A 24 9.63 2.33 -1.97
CA THR A 24 8.72 1.26 -2.36
C THR A 24 8.70 0.19 -1.29
N GLY A 25 7.56 -0.45 -1.09
CA GLY A 25 7.46 -1.50 -0.09
C GLY A 25 6.20 -2.32 -0.12
N VAL A 26 6.14 -3.28 0.79
CA VAL A 26 5.00 -4.18 0.97
C VAL A 26 4.31 -3.87 2.28
N LEU A 27 2.99 -3.69 2.21
CA LEU A 27 2.12 -3.62 3.38
C LEU A 27 1.44 -4.96 3.61
N ASP A 28 1.70 -5.60 4.74
CA ASP A 28 0.92 -6.74 5.19
C ASP A 28 -0.24 -6.26 6.06
N VAL A 29 -1.47 -6.50 5.60
CA VAL A 29 -2.71 -6.06 6.23
C VAL A 29 -3.40 -7.26 6.87
N TYR A 30 -3.62 -7.17 8.18
CA TYR A 30 -4.25 -8.22 8.97
C TYR A 30 -5.66 -7.78 9.37
N LEU A 31 -6.65 -8.64 9.09
CA LEU A 31 -8.04 -8.42 9.44
C LEU A 31 -8.44 -9.18 10.72
N SER A 32 -9.50 -8.71 11.37
CA SER A 32 -10.04 -9.30 12.60
C SER A 32 -10.55 -10.74 12.47
N ASP A 33 -10.82 -11.20 11.25
CA ASP A 33 -11.26 -12.57 10.95
C ASP A 33 -10.09 -13.53 10.66
N GLY A 34 -8.85 -13.05 10.82
CA GLY A 34 -7.64 -13.84 10.59
C GLY A 34 -7.16 -13.88 9.14
N ARG A 35 -7.85 -13.21 8.20
CA ARG A 35 -7.33 -13.02 6.85
C ARG A 35 -6.16 -12.04 6.83
N GLU A 36 -5.28 -12.27 5.88
CA GLU A 36 -4.07 -11.51 5.65
C GLU A 36 -3.95 -11.20 4.16
N PHE A 37 -3.53 -9.97 3.85
CA PHE A 37 -3.39 -9.46 2.50
C PHE A 37 -2.04 -8.77 2.36
N SER A 38 -1.41 -8.90 1.21
CA SER A 38 -0.13 -8.24 0.92
C SER A 38 -0.31 -7.24 -0.20
N LEU A 39 -0.01 -5.97 0.07
CA LEU A 39 -0.22 -4.88 -0.87
C LEU A 39 1.12 -4.26 -1.28
N VAL A 40 1.35 -4.09 -2.57
CA VAL A 40 2.50 -3.30 -3.06
C VAL A 40 2.17 -1.81 -2.87
N ALA A 41 3.05 -1.10 -2.18
CA ALA A 41 2.95 0.33 -1.96
C ALA A 41 4.16 1.09 -2.51
N ALA A 42 3.91 2.31 -3.00
CA ALA A 42 4.94 3.18 -3.55
C ALA A 42 4.71 4.63 -3.15
N THR A 43 5.80 5.35 -2.94
CA THR A 43 5.84 6.80 -2.75
C THR A 43 6.77 7.41 -3.80
N PRO A 44 6.35 7.52 -5.07
CA PRO A 44 7.21 8.13 -6.09
C PRO A 44 7.36 9.63 -5.81
N ALA A 45 8.59 10.14 -5.81
CA ALA A 45 8.85 11.57 -5.56
C ALA A 45 8.09 12.50 -6.53
N TRP A 46 7.90 12.09 -7.79
CA TRP A 46 7.11 12.84 -8.79
C TRP A 46 5.59 12.83 -8.54
N PHE A 47 5.13 11.99 -7.62
CA PHE A 47 3.72 11.82 -7.28
C PHE A 47 3.33 12.61 -6.02
N GLU A 48 4.29 12.95 -5.17
CA GLU A 48 4.10 13.78 -3.97
C GLU A 48 3.40 15.10 -4.30
N ASP A 49 3.92 15.85 -5.28
CA ASP A 49 3.32 17.12 -5.72
C ASP A 49 1.88 16.98 -6.21
N LYS A 50 1.56 15.86 -6.87
CA LYS A 50 0.20 15.59 -7.36
C LYS A 50 -0.74 15.25 -6.20
N MET A 51 -0.28 14.45 -5.25
CA MET A 51 -1.02 14.10 -4.05
C MET A 51 -1.31 15.32 -3.17
N ALA A 52 -0.31 16.17 -2.97
CA ALA A 52 -0.44 17.42 -2.23
C ALA A 52 -1.46 18.38 -2.89
N LYS A 53 -1.39 18.54 -4.22
CA LYS A 53 -2.36 19.37 -4.97
C LYS A 53 -3.80 18.87 -4.87
N LEU A 54 -3.99 17.57 -4.74
CA LEU A 54 -5.30 16.93 -4.61
C LEU A 54 -5.76 16.80 -3.15
N GLY A 55 -4.89 17.11 -2.18
CA GLY A 55 -5.17 16.91 -0.76
C GLY A 55 -5.36 15.44 -0.36
N LEU A 56 -4.65 14.52 -1.03
CA LEU A 56 -4.76 13.08 -0.83
C LEU A 56 -3.55 12.52 -0.07
N ASP A 57 -3.81 11.62 0.88
CA ASP A 57 -2.77 10.87 1.60
C ASP A 57 -2.39 9.55 0.92
N PHE A 58 -3.33 8.97 0.17
CA PHE A 58 -3.14 7.74 -0.60
C PHE A 58 -4.01 7.72 -1.85
N TYR A 59 -3.60 6.95 -2.85
CA TYR A 59 -4.30 6.73 -4.10
C TYR A 59 -4.18 5.27 -4.54
N TYR A 60 -5.32 4.67 -4.89
CA TYR A 60 -5.40 3.29 -5.34
C TYR A 60 -5.21 3.23 -6.86
N GLY A 61 -3.98 2.92 -7.31
CA GLY A 61 -3.67 2.72 -8.73
C GLY A 61 -3.85 1.25 -9.14
N HIS A 62 -3.54 0.89 -10.38
CA HIS A 62 -3.71 -0.51 -10.82
C HIS A 62 -2.71 -1.43 -10.10
N SER A 63 -3.19 -2.25 -9.16
CA SER A 63 -2.41 -3.20 -8.35
C SER A 63 -1.32 -2.57 -7.46
N ILE A 64 -1.27 -1.24 -7.36
CA ILE A 64 -0.27 -0.50 -6.57
C ILE A 64 -0.98 0.55 -5.73
N LEU A 65 -0.67 0.56 -4.44
CA LEU A 65 -1.11 1.56 -3.49
C LEU A 65 -0.08 2.71 -3.46
N PHE A 66 -0.44 3.84 -4.05
CA PHE A 66 0.37 5.04 -3.95
C PHE A 66 0.09 5.72 -2.61
N LEU A 67 1.13 6.03 -1.86
CA LEU A 67 1.04 6.78 -0.60
C LEU A 67 1.76 8.12 -0.78
N SER A 68 1.40 9.12 0.01
CA SER A 68 2.22 10.33 0.12
C SER A 68 3.55 10.03 0.82
N SER A 69 3.50 9.21 1.87
CA SER A 69 4.68 8.78 2.64
C SER A 69 4.49 7.35 3.15
N LEU A 70 5.55 6.54 3.17
CA LEU A 70 5.54 5.16 3.65
C LEU A 70 5.60 5.10 5.19
N LYS A 71 4.80 5.93 5.85
CA LYS A 71 4.69 6.00 7.31
C LYS A 71 3.54 5.09 7.78
N PRO A 72 3.67 4.45 8.97
CA PRO A 72 2.67 3.51 9.48
C PRO A 72 1.26 4.10 9.59
N ASP A 73 1.14 5.37 9.95
CA ASP A 73 -0.12 6.10 10.08
C ASP A 73 -0.86 6.24 8.74
N ILE A 74 -0.16 6.63 7.67
CA ILE A 74 -0.72 6.72 6.32
C ILE A 74 -1.05 5.33 5.76
N ALA A 75 -0.13 4.37 5.91
CA ALA A 75 -0.33 2.98 5.51
C ALA A 75 -1.56 2.35 6.19
N LYS A 76 -1.73 2.59 7.50
CA LYS A 76 -2.89 2.13 8.26
C LYS A 76 -4.18 2.81 7.85
N LYS A 77 -4.14 4.10 7.49
CA LYS A 77 -5.30 4.82 6.97
C LYS A 77 -5.74 4.25 5.63
N ALA A 78 -4.81 4.04 4.70
CA ALA A 78 -5.08 3.42 3.42
C ALA A 78 -5.66 2.00 3.58
N ALA A 79 -4.99 1.13 4.35
CA ALA A 79 -5.49 -0.23 4.58
C ALA A 79 -6.91 -0.26 5.17
N LYS A 80 -7.23 0.65 6.10
CA LYS A 80 -8.58 0.75 6.68
C LYS A 80 -9.63 1.19 5.67
N GLU A 81 -9.31 2.12 4.79
CA GLU A 81 -10.22 2.57 3.74
C GLU A 81 -10.45 1.48 2.70
N LEU A 82 -9.39 0.77 2.31
CA LEU A 82 -9.47 -0.36 1.39
C LEU A 82 -10.30 -1.51 1.97
N ALA A 83 -10.10 -1.85 3.24
CA ALA A 83 -10.84 -2.91 3.93
C ALA A 83 -12.32 -2.58 4.22
N LYS A 84 -12.83 -1.41 3.81
CA LYS A 84 -14.28 -1.16 3.78
C LYS A 84 -14.98 -1.95 2.67
N ASP A 85 -14.23 -2.34 1.64
CA ASP A 85 -14.69 -3.14 0.52
C ASP A 85 -13.78 -4.36 0.35
N ASP A 86 -14.25 -5.52 0.83
CA ASP A 86 -13.53 -6.80 0.73
C ASP A 86 -13.19 -7.18 -0.73
N ALA A 87 -14.04 -6.82 -1.70
CA ALA A 87 -13.78 -7.13 -3.10
C ALA A 87 -12.62 -6.29 -3.64
N LEU A 88 -12.55 -5.02 -3.23
CA LEU A 88 -11.45 -4.14 -3.57
C LEU A 88 -10.15 -4.61 -2.90
N LEU A 89 -10.19 -5.00 -1.62
CA LEU A 89 -9.03 -5.53 -0.92
C LEU A 89 -8.46 -6.78 -1.63
N CYS A 90 -9.31 -7.70 -2.07
CA CYS A 90 -8.90 -8.86 -2.87
C CYS A 90 -8.30 -8.51 -4.23
N GLN A 91 -8.70 -7.40 -4.87
CA GLN A 91 -8.11 -6.96 -6.14
C GLN A 91 -6.70 -6.38 -5.97
N TYR A 92 -6.41 -5.81 -4.80
CA TYR A 92 -5.11 -5.25 -4.47
C TYR A 92 -4.18 -6.27 -3.81
N ASP A 93 -4.73 -7.40 -3.36
CA ASP A 93 -3.93 -8.51 -2.85
C ASP A 93 -2.96 -8.97 -3.94
N THR A 94 -1.68 -8.81 -3.65
CA THR A 94 -0.62 -9.25 -4.54
C THR A 94 -0.03 -10.51 -3.93
N PRO A 95 -0.22 -11.69 -4.55
CA PRO A 95 0.29 -12.93 -4.01
C PRO A 95 1.77 -12.83 -3.69
N ARG A 96 2.17 -13.32 -2.51
CA ARG A 96 3.56 -13.26 -2.03
C ARG A 96 4.59 -13.87 -2.98
N THR A 97 4.16 -14.86 -3.75
CA THR A 97 4.97 -15.49 -4.80
C THR A 97 5.28 -14.55 -5.97
N THR A 98 4.42 -13.56 -6.21
CA THR A 98 4.55 -12.57 -7.30
C THR A 98 5.05 -11.21 -6.83
N LEU A 99 4.97 -10.92 -5.52
CA LEU A 99 5.40 -9.65 -4.92
C LEU A 99 6.82 -9.22 -5.33
N PRO A 100 7.87 -10.07 -5.23
CA PRO A 100 9.22 -9.66 -5.60
C PRO A 100 9.30 -9.19 -7.04
N ARG A 101 8.63 -9.89 -7.96
CA ARG A 101 8.62 -9.56 -9.39
C ARG A 101 7.88 -8.24 -9.65
N VAL A 102 6.68 -8.06 -9.07
CA VAL A 102 5.89 -6.83 -9.26
C VAL A 102 6.64 -5.62 -8.71
N LEU A 103 7.27 -5.78 -7.55
CA LEU A 103 8.09 -4.75 -6.93
C LEU A 103 9.29 -4.40 -7.81
N GLU A 104 10.00 -5.40 -8.33
CA GLU A 104 11.13 -5.19 -9.25
C GLU A 104 10.70 -4.53 -10.57
N GLU A 105 9.61 -4.98 -11.18
CA GLU A 105 9.05 -4.41 -12.41
C GLU A 105 8.64 -2.93 -12.21
N PHE A 106 8.07 -2.60 -11.05
CA PHE A 106 7.74 -1.22 -10.71
C PHE A 106 8.99 -0.36 -10.55
N LYS A 107 10.01 -0.87 -9.83
CA LYS A 107 11.31 -0.19 -9.65
C LYS A 107 12.04 0.08 -10.96
N GLN A 108 11.94 -0.80 -11.95
CA GLN A 108 12.59 -0.59 -13.25
C GLN A 108 11.93 0.52 -14.09
N ARG A 109 10.66 0.86 -13.79
CA ARG A 109 9.87 1.82 -14.59
C ARG A 109 9.83 3.23 -14.00
N HIS A 110 10.22 3.42 -12.74
CA HIS A 110 10.00 4.64 -11.97
C HIS A 110 11.22 5.00 -11.12
#